data_AF-A0A7L4YRT2-F1
#
_entry.id   AF-A0A7L4YRT2-F1
#
_cell.length_a   1.000
_cell.length_b   1.000
_cell.length_c   1.000
_cell.angle_alpha   90.00
_cell.angle_beta   90.00
_cell.angle_gamma   90.00
#
_symmetry.space_group_name_H-M   'P 1'
#
loop_
_entity.id
_entity.type
_entity.pdbx_description
1 polymer ?
#
loop_
_entity_poly.entity_id
_entity_poly.type
_entity_poly.pdbx_seq_one_letter_code
_entity_poly.pdbx_strand_id
1 'polypeptide(L)'
;MRRHWRGALLAVAALLVASCTVTTDGAPSPKRPVPDPTTAELSISDAPVFVSNDLAVHPVETAQLAGDDIAIITSIDTGLITAVNLATGQVAWQLEREAALPGDPAAIVWSGPVVATAAGSVIVPYFKTQCQTDLCAPGEVDLSDETGYAALSATDGTLLWKFATVPATSDDSEEHDYVSGLVDAEIAADQNVFVATVRQLTSSSGGQGPDVFSIGIDLESGTELWRVGDFAVYQIAGAVAYGVLFDTVDEYNLSGGIPTALDPATGTSIWQLTEAESGLVYAAAGPDGALMAPAGVSGEPLTLISAGGTDLGSPGTNAMWRCPQVPDSGRLACTLGYPDPYAPSRILSINEDATVLTSEAPVPRAATVSYVDDTYIYLTTTSDSGDFNSYAVDVHGNRLSRNFPGKVVATNAKYVVVLRNDSQIGGSVSVAAYSRT
;
A
#
# COMPACT_ATOMS: atom_id res chain seq x y z
N MET A 1 -25.15 65.37 38.13
CA MET A 1 -25.35 64.24 37.19
C MET A 1 -24.33 64.34 36.08
N ARG A 2 -23.89 63.18 35.56
CA ARG A 2 -22.92 62.95 34.47
C ARG A 2 -21.46 62.82 34.89
N ARG A 3 -21.18 61.58 35.31
CA ARG A 3 -19.88 60.92 35.47
C ARG A 3 -19.66 60.03 34.24
N HIS A 4 -18.39 59.83 33.91
CA HIS A 4 -17.80 58.79 33.06
C HIS A 4 -17.99 58.91 31.54
N TRP A 5 -16.85 58.91 30.84
CA TRP A 5 -16.50 58.15 29.62
C TRP A 5 -15.34 58.87 28.92
N ARG A 6 -14.15 58.80 29.55
CA ARG A 6 -12.85 59.07 28.94
C ARG A 6 -11.92 57.94 29.38
N GLY A 7 -12.10 56.77 28.76
CA GLY A 7 -11.36 55.56 29.14
C GLY A 7 -11.59 54.37 28.20
N ALA A 8 -11.97 54.60 26.95
CA ALA A 8 -12.30 53.52 26.01
C ALA A 8 -11.79 53.76 24.58
N LEU A 9 -10.67 54.49 24.42
CA LEU A 9 -10.09 54.74 23.09
C LEU A 9 -8.59 54.45 22.99
N LEU A 10 -8.01 53.81 24.01
CA LEU A 10 -6.60 53.40 24.05
C LEU A 10 -6.40 51.88 24.23
N ALA A 11 -7.49 51.10 24.26
CA ALA A 11 -7.43 49.63 24.39
C ALA A 11 -7.72 48.86 23.09
N VAL A 12 -8.05 49.55 21.98
CA VAL A 12 -8.34 48.91 20.68
C VAL A 12 -7.15 48.96 19.72
N ALA A 13 -6.15 49.81 19.98
CA ALA A 13 -4.93 49.89 19.17
C ALA A 13 -3.82 48.90 19.61
N ALA A 14 -4.00 48.18 20.71
CA ALA A 14 -3.05 47.18 21.21
C ALA A 14 -3.49 45.72 21.00
N LEU A 15 -4.65 45.49 20.37
CA LEU A 15 -5.19 44.15 20.12
C LEU A 15 -5.25 43.77 18.62
N LEU A 16 -4.63 44.56 17.75
CA LEU A 16 -4.63 44.37 16.29
C LEU A 16 -3.20 44.39 15.69
N VAL A 17 -2.22 43.87 16.43
CA VAL A 17 -0.87 43.55 15.90
C VAL A 17 -0.49 42.08 16.23
N ALA A 18 -1.47 41.23 16.55
CA ALA A 18 -1.25 39.82 16.89
C ALA A 18 -1.92 38.82 15.92
N SER A 19 -2.41 39.29 14.77
CA SER A 19 -3.05 38.42 13.78
C SER A 19 -2.71 38.95 12.38
N CYS A 20 -2.10 38.08 11.57
CA CYS A 20 -1.54 38.31 10.22
C CYS A 20 -0.02 38.50 10.16
N THR A 21 0.73 37.58 10.76
CA THR A 21 1.86 36.99 10.04
C THR A 21 1.39 35.63 9.52
N VAL A 22 0.80 35.64 8.33
CA VAL A 22 0.89 34.48 7.44
C VAL A 22 2.38 34.34 7.18
N THR A 23 3.02 33.33 7.77
CA THR A 23 4.39 32.97 7.43
C THR A 23 4.37 32.37 6.03
N THR A 24 4.36 33.24 5.03
CA THR A 24 4.96 32.95 3.74
C THR A 24 6.46 32.75 3.97
N ASP A 25 7.02 31.73 3.32
CA ASP A 25 8.43 31.34 3.28
C ASP A 25 8.91 30.42 4.41
N GLY A 26 9.01 29.14 4.05
CA GLY A 26 9.78 28.11 4.74
C GLY A 26 11.29 28.39 4.68
N ALA A 27 11.73 29.40 5.43
CA ALA A 27 13.12 29.49 5.85
C ALA A 27 13.34 28.52 7.03
N PRO A 28 14.43 27.73 7.04
CA PRO A 28 14.69 26.78 8.11
C PRO A 28 14.85 27.54 9.44
N SER A 29 13.90 27.27 10.35
CA SER A 29 13.93 27.70 11.75
C SER A 29 15.28 27.33 12.39
N PRO A 30 15.83 28.16 13.31
CA PRO A 30 17.08 27.86 14.02
C PRO A 30 17.06 26.44 14.57
N LYS A 31 18.18 25.71 14.44
CA LYS A 31 18.42 24.33 14.90
C LYS A 31 17.53 23.99 16.10
N ARG A 32 16.35 23.44 15.84
CA ARG A 32 15.43 23.01 16.88
C ARG A 32 16.19 21.91 17.63
N PRO A 33 16.27 21.95 18.97
CA PRO A 33 16.82 20.82 19.71
C PRO A 33 16.05 19.58 19.30
N VAL A 34 16.78 18.57 18.81
CA VAL A 34 16.20 17.29 18.43
C VAL A 34 15.76 16.62 19.73
N PRO A 35 14.48 16.22 19.88
CA PRO A 35 14.01 15.49 21.04
C PRO A 35 14.81 14.21 21.25
N ASP A 36 14.97 13.80 22.52
CA ASP A 36 15.51 12.47 22.80
C ASP A 36 14.65 11.39 22.11
N PRO A 37 15.25 10.27 21.68
CA PRO A 37 14.51 9.15 21.12
C PRO A 37 13.33 8.74 21.99
N THR A 38 12.14 8.65 21.40
CA THR A 38 10.93 8.19 22.11
C THR A 38 10.81 6.67 22.13
N THR A 39 11.65 5.99 21.35
CA THR A 39 11.59 4.55 21.09
C THR A 39 12.96 3.92 21.32
N ALA A 40 12.97 2.65 21.73
CA ALA A 40 14.21 1.89 21.91
C ALA A 40 15.01 1.77 20.60
N GLU A 41 16.31 1.55 20.71
CA GLU A 41 17.16 1.25 19.55
C GLU A 41 16.80 -0.13 18.99
N LEU A 42 16.57 -0.20 17.68
CA LEU A 42 16.32 -1.42 16.93
C LEU A 42 17.64 -2.14 16.66
N SER A 43 17.78 -3.34 17.21
CA SER A 43 18.90 -4.23 16.92
C SER A 43 18.47 -5.35 15.98
N ILE A 44 19.37 -5.73 15.07
CA ILE A 44 19.20 -6.90 14.22
C ILE A 44 20.43 -7.81 14.31
N SER A 45 20.27 -9.09 13.97
CA SER A 45 21.40 -10.02 13.87
C SER A 45 22.50 -9.52 12.93
N ASP A 46 23.76 -9.90 13.20
CA ASP A 46 24.91 -9.58 12.35
C ASP A 46 24.92 -10.34 11.03
N ALA A 47 24.38 -11.56 11.03
CA ALA A 47 24.18 -12.37 9.85
C ALA A 47 22.68 -12.52 9.57
N PRO A 48 22.27 -12.61 8.30
CA PRO A 48 20.89 -12.95 7.97
C PRO A 48 20.56 -14.36 8.44
N VAL A 49 19.34 -14.56 8.96
CA VAL A 49 18.81 -15.89 9.27
C VAL A 49 18.41 -16.65 8.00
N PHE A 50 18.19 -15.92 6.90
CA PHE A 50 17.86 -16.47 5.59
C PHE A 50 18.37 -15.57 4.46
N VAL A 51 18.83 -16.18 3.37
CA VAL A 51 19.13 -15.53 2.09
C VAL A 51 18.59 -16.37 0.95
N SER A 52 18.04 -15.75 -0.09
CA SER A 52 17.39 -16.48 -1.18
C SER A 52 18.33 -16.98 -2.28
N ASN A 53 19.63 -16.73 -2.20
CA ASN A 53 20.60 -16.93 -3.30
C ASN A 53 20.59 -18.33 -3.96
N ASP A 54 20.27 -19.36 -3.18
CA ASP A 54 20.24 -20.75 -3.66
C ASP A 54 18.85 -21.19 -4.16
N LEU A 55 17.86 -20.29 -4.19
CA LEU A 55 16.50 -20.57 -4.62
C LEU A 55 16.27 -20.16 -6.09
N ALA A 56 15.41 -20.89 -6.79
CA ALA A 56 15.02 -20.61 -8.17
C ALA A 56 13.99 -19.45 -8.30
N VAL A 57 14.08 -18.44 -7.42
CA VAL A 57 13.13 -17.31 -7.32
C VAL A 57 13.69 -16.00 -7.87
N HIS A 58 14.86 -16.06 -8.51
CA HIS A 58 15.56 -14.89 -9.00
C HIS A 58 15.23 -14.57 -10.46
N PRO A 59 15.12 -13.28 -10.82
CA PRO A 59 15.13 -12.11 -9.95
C PRO A 59 13.87 -12.02 -9.08
N VAL A 60 14.05 -11.59 -7.82
CA VAL A 60 12.92 -11.43 -6.89
C VAL A 60 12.13 -10.18 -7.26
N GLU A 61 10.81 -10.34 -7.38
CA GLU A 61 9.86 -9.25 -7.60
C GLU A 61 9.36 -8.68 -6.27
N THR A 62 8.78 -9.53 -5.42
CA THR A 62 8.25 -9.13 -4.11
C THR A 62 8.70 -10.08 -3.00
N ALA A 63 8.75 -9.55 -1.77
CA ALA A 63 8.92 -10.34 -0.57
C ALA A 63 8.01 -9.77 0.52
N GLN A 64 7.16 -10.62 1.09
CA GLN A 64 6.16 -10.27 2.09
C GLN A 64 6.24 -11.24 3.27
N LEU A 65 5.73 -10.85 4.43
CA LEU A 65 5.60 -11.75 5.59
C LEU A 65 4.16 -12.26 5.67
N ALA A 66 4.00 -13.56 5.86
CA ALA A 66 2.73 -14.20 6.15
C ALA A 66 2.77 -14.73 7.59
N GLY A 67 2.00 -14.10 8.47
CA GLY A 67 2.09 -14.36 9.91
C GLY A 67 3.48 -14.10 10.50
N ASP A 68 3.87 -14.91 11.47
CA ASP A 68 5.05 -14.65 12.29
C ASP A 68 6.37 -15.11 11.66
N ASP A 69 6.36 -16.27 10.99
CA ASP A 69 7.59 -16.99 10.65
C ASP A 69 7.69 -17.39 9.17
N ILE A 70 6.75 -16.99 8.31
CA ILE A 70 6.81 -17.30 6.88
C ILE A 70 7.11 -16.05 6.06
N ALA A 71 8.07 -16.14 5.14
CA ALA A 71 8.26 -15.18 4.07
C ALA A 71 7.71 -15.75 2.75
N ILE A 72 6.93 -14.96 2.02
CA ILE A 72 6.46 -15.26 0.68
C ILE A 72 7.29 -14.45 -0.32
N ILE A 73 7.93 -15.15 -1.25
CA ILE A 73 8.84 -14.57 -2.23
C ILE A 73 8.31 -14.89 -3.63
N THR A 74 8.15 -13.87 -4.46
CA THR A 74 7.72 -14.04 -5.87
C THR A 74 8.85 -13.72 -6.84
N SER A 75 8.98 -14.51 -7.88
CA SER A 75 9.93 -14.31 -8.98
C SER A 75 9.33 -13.45 -10.09
N ILE A 76 10.07 -12.45 -10.58
CA ILE A 76 9.61 -11.58 -11.66
C ILE A 76 9.51 -12.33 -13.00
N ASP A 77 10.48 -13.20 -13.27
CA ASP A 77 10.61 -13.85 -14.58
C ASP A 77 9.68 -15.05 -14.71
N THR A 78 9.55 -15.83 -13.64
CA THR A 78 8.83 -17.11 -13.66
C THR A 78 7.46 -17.05 -13.00
N GLY A 79 7.18 -16.01 -12.20
CA GLY A 79 6.00 -15.98 -11.34
C GLY A 79 5.99 -17.04 -10.24
N LEU A 80 7.12 -17.72 -10.00
CA LEU A 80 7.25 -18.74 -8.96
C LEU A 80 6.98 -18.11 -7.59
N ILE A 81 6.04 -18.68 -6.86
CA ILE A 81 5.72 -18.32 -5.47
C ILE A 81 6.45 -19.31 -4.57
N THR A 82 7.26 -18.82 -3.64
CA THR A 82 7.99 -19.64 -2.68
C THR A 82 7.73 -19.17 -1.26
N ALA A 83 7.24 -20.09 -0.42
CA ALA A 83 7.12 -19.87 1.01
C ALA A 83 8.35 -20.41 1.74
N VAL A 84 8.95 -19.59 2.58
CA VAL A 84 10.13 -19.95 3.38
C VAL A 84 9.81 -19.78 4.86
N ASN A 85 10.06 -20.82 5.65
CA ASN A 85 9.99 -20.74 7.10
C ASN A 85 11.29 -20.09 7.62
N LEU A 86 11.20 -18.84 8.07
CA LEU A 86 12.34 -18.03 8.53
C LEU A 86 12.98 -18.56 9.83
N ALA A 87 12.24 -19.29 10.66
CA ALA A 87 12.78 -19.92 11.85
C ALA A 87 13.74 -21.08 11.52
N THR A 88 13.54 -21.74 10.37
CA THR A 88 14.36 -22.88 9.92
C THR A 88 15.24 -22.58 8.71
N GLY A 89 14.96 -21.49 7.99
CA GLY A 89 15.57 -21.15 6.70
C GLY A 89 15.18 -22.10 5.56
N GLN A 90 14.18 -22.96 5.76
CA GLN A 90 13.78 -23.99 4.79
C GLN A 90 12.58 -23.54 3.96
N VAL A 91 12.56 -23.96 2.69
CA VAL A 91 11.39 -23.84 1.82
C VAL A 91 10.28 -24.72 2.39
N ALA A 92 9.14 -24.11 2.70
CA ALA A 92 7.95 -24.80 3.17
C ALA A 92 7.19 -25.42 2.00
N TRP A 93 6.97 -24.63 0.94
CA TRP A 93 6.34 -25.06 -0.31
C TRP A 93 6.66 -24.07 -1.44
N GLN A 94 6.41 -24.51 -2.67
CA GLN A 94 6.53 -23.69 -3.87
C GLN A 94 5.33 -23.94 -4.78
N LEU A 95 4.95 -22.92 -5.54
CA LEU A 95 3.84 -22.98 -6.48
C LEU A 95 4.20 -22.21 -7.75
N GLU A 96 4.23 -22.91 -8.87
CA GLU A 96 4.51 -22.33 -10.19
C GLU A 96 3.27 -21.60 -10.72
N ARG A 97 3.49 -20.58 -11.55
CA ARG A 97 2.41 -19.98 -12.34
C ARG A 97 1.81 -21.05 -13.25
N GLU A 98 0.50 -21.00 -13.48
CA GLU A 98 -0.29 -21.98 -14.25
C GLU A 98 -0.34 -23.39 -13.64
N ALA A 99 0.23 -23.61 -12.45
CA ALA A 99 0.06 -24.87 -11.74
C ALA A 99 -1.36 -24.99 -11.17
N ALA A 100 -1.87 -26.23 -11.09
CA ALA A 100 -3.11 -26.52 -10.42
C ALA A 100 -3.09 -26.11 -8.94
N LEU A 101 -4.20 -25.57 -8.44
CA LEU A 101 -4.36 -25.26 -7.03
C LEU A 101 -4.32 -26.57 -6.21
N PRO A 102 -3.62 -26.59 -5.07
CA PRO A 102 -3.59 -27.75 -4.19
C PRO A 102 -5.00 -28.20 -3.78
N GLY A 103 -5.42 -29.37 -4.22
CA GLY A 103 -6.73 -29.94 -3.91
C GLY A 103 -7.87 -29.58 -4.89
N ASP A 104 -7.64 -28.70 -5.88
CA ASP A 104 -8.59 -28.41 -6.96
C ASP A 104 -7.88 -28.43 -8.33
N PRO A 105 -7.77 -29.59 -9.00
CA PRO A 105 -7.04 -29.72 -10.26
C PRO A 105 -7.68 -28.99 -11.44
N ALA A 106 -8.91 -28.51 -11.31
CA ALA A 106 -9.59 -27.73 -12.35
C ALA A 106 -9.26 -26.24 -12.27
N ALA A 107 -8.78 -25.76 -11.12
CA ALA A 107 -8.35 -24.39 -10.92
C ALA A 107 -6.84 -24.30 -11.00
N ILE A 108 -6.32 -23.35 -11.76
CA ILE A 108 -4.89 -23.06 -11.90
C ILE A 108 -4.57 -21.69 -11.33
N VAL A 109 -3.38 -21.54 -10.75
CA VAL A 109 -2.84 -20.23 -10.36
C VAL A 109 -2.64 -19.40 -11.61
N TRP A 110 -3.22 -18.22 -11.65
CA TRP A 110 -3.10 -17.33 -12.80
C TRP A 110 -2.07 -16.22 -12.55
N SER A 111 -1.78 -15.45 -13.60
CA SER A 111 -0.95 -14.26 -13.49
C SER A 111 -1.70 -13.16 -12.76
N GLY A 112 -1.06 -12.57 -11.75
CA GLY A 112 -1.58 -11.40 -11.04
C GLY A 112 -0.90 -11.22 -9.70
N PRO A 113 -1.35 -10.22 -8.91
CA PRO A 113 -0.72 -9.87 -7.64
C PRO A 113 -0.93 -10.96 -6.58
N VAL A 114 0.13 -11.26 -5.84
CA VAL A 114 0.13 -12.19 -4.70
C VAL A 114 0.17 -11.39 -3.42
N VAL A 115 -0.70 -11.70 -2.46
CA VAL A 115 -0.77 -11.00 -1.18
C VAL A 115 -0.58 -11.97 -0.03
N ALA A 116 0.37 -11.67 0.85
CA ALA A 116 0.54 -12.36 2.12
C ALA A 116 -0.15 -11.60 3.25
N THR A 117 -0.88 -12.29 4.11
CA THR A 117 -1.63 -11.67 5.21
C THR A 117 -0.97 -11.92 6.56
N ALA A 118 -1.18 -11.01 7.51
CA ALA A 118 -0.74 -11.19 8.90
C ALA A 118 -1.40 -12.42 9.57
N ALA A 119 -2.55 -12.88 9.07
CA ALA A 119 -3.22 -14.10 9.53
C ALA A 119 -2.53 -15.40 9.05
N GLY A 120 -1.51 -15.31 8.19
CA GLY A 120 -0.78 -16.48 7.69
C GLY A 120 -1.40 -17.11 6.44
N SER A 121 -2.13 -16.33 5.65
CA SER A 121 -2.68 -16.75 4.35
C SER A 121 -1.91 -16.12 3.20
N VAL A 122 -1.91 -16.79 2.04
CA VAL A 122 -1.38 -16.30 0.77
C VAL A 122 -2.52 -16.29 -0.23
N ILE A 123 -2.90 -15.11 -0.68
CA ILE A 123 -3.97 -14.91 -1.65
C ILE A 123 -3.34 -14.90 -3.04
N VAL A 124 -3.86 -15.75 -3.92
CA VAL A 124 -3.42 -15.88 -5.30
C VAL A 124 -4.63 -15.76 -6.24
N PRO A 125 -4.47 -15.10 -7.39
CA PRO A 125 -5.49 -15.16 -8.43
C PRO A 125 -5.52 -16.58 -8.99
N TYR A 126 -6.72 -17.05 -9.30
CA TYR A 126 -6.91 -18.32 -9.98
C TYR A 126 -7.84 -18.18 -11.17
N PHE A 127 -7.65 -19.12 -12.07
CA PHE A 127 -8.45 -19.29 -13.25
C PHE A 127 -8.87 -20.74 -13.36
N LYS A 128 -10.11 -21.02 -13.74
CA LYS A 128 -10.59 -22.38 -13.97
C LYS A 128 -11.25 -22.43 -15.33
N THR A 129 -10.62 -23.20 -16.23
CA THR A 129 -11.09 -23.39 -17.60
C THR A 129 -12.29 -24.34 -17.66
N GLN A 130 -13.28 -23.99 -18.47
CA GLN A 130 -14.27 -24.91 -19.04
C GLN A 130 -13.99 -25.22 -20.52
N CYS A 131 -12.76 -25.03 -21.00
CA CYS A 131 -12.37 -25.39 -22.36
C CYS A 131 -12.43 -26.92 -22.57
N GLN A 132 -13.60 -27.43 -22.96
CA GLN A 132 -13.79 -28.83 -23.35
C GLN A 132 -13.16 -29.16 -24.71
N THR A 133 -12.69 -28.15 -25.45
CA THR A 133 -12.08 -28.31 -26.77
C THR A 133 -10.71 -27.64 -26.78
N ASP A 134 -9.74 -28.21 -27.50
CA ASP A 134 -8.35 -27.75 -27.65
C ASP A 134 -8.22 -26.39 -28.38
N LEU A 135 -9.22 -25.50 -28.26
CA LEU A 135 -9.39 -24.29 -29.07
C LEU A 135 -9.14 -22.99 -28.31
N CYS A 136 -9.05 -23.00 -26.98
CA CYS A 136 -8.69 -21.79 -26.23
C CYS A 136 -7.18 -21.55 -26.33
N ALA A 137 -6.75 -20.46 -26.95
CA ALA A 137 -5.36 -20.05 -26.88
C ALA A 137 -5.01 -19.64 -25.43
N PRO A 138 -3.75 -19.82 -24.97
CA PRO A 138 -3.33 -19.27 -23.69
C PRO A 138 -3.63 -17.76 -23.62
N GLY A 139 -4.49 -17.34 -22.70
CA GLY A 139 -4.93 -15.95 -22.53
C GLY A 139 -6.29 -15.60 -23.16
N GLU A 140 -6.97 -16.53 -23.84
CA GLU A 140 -8.38 -16.39 -24.19
C GLU A 140 -9.24 -16.89 -23.02
N VAL A 141 -10.02 -15.98 -22.42
CA VAL A 141 -10.99 -16.28 -21.36
C VAL A 141 -12.36 -16.44 -22.02
N ASP A 142 -12.94 -17.62 -21.90
CA ASP A 142 -14.32 -17.91 -22.27
C ASP A 142 -15.23 -17.53 -21.09
N LEU A 143 -16.45 -17.05 -21.32
CA LEU A 143 -17.40 -16.71 -20.25
C LEU A 143 -17.89 -17.93 -19.43
N SER A 144 -17.57 -19.14 -19.89
CA SER A 144 -17.73 -20.37 -19.11
C SER A 144 -16.61 -20.57 -18.06
N ASP A 145 -15.56 -19.74 -18.08
CA ASP A 145 -14.44 -19.81 -17.17
C ASP A 145 -14.72 -19.07 -15.86
N GLU A 146 -14.26 -19.68 -14.76
CA GLU A 146 -14.39 -19.13 -13.41
C GLU A 146 -13.07 -18.41 -13.08
N THR A 147 -13.14 -17.11 -12.78
CA THR A 147 -11.99 -16.31 -12.30
C THR A 147 -12.24 -15.85 -10.88
N GLY A 148 -11.17 -15.73 -10.10
CA GLY A 148 -11.26 -15.17 -8.77
C GLY A 148 -9.99 -15.35 -7.96
N TYR A 149 -10.16 -15.46 -6.64
CA TYR A 149 -9.05 -15.54 -5.71
C TYR A 149 -9.13 -16.79 -4.85
N ALA A 150 -7.98 -17.35 -4.54
CA ALA A 150 -7.83 -18.47 -3.65
C ALA A 150 -6.90 -18.08 -2.50
N ALA A 151 -7.23 -18.48 -1.28
CA ALA A 151 -6.31 -18.39 -0.16
C ALA A 151 -5.65 -19.74 0.08
N LEU A 152 -4.33 -19.70 0.18
CA LEU A 152 -3.48 -20.82 0.56
C LEU A 152 -2.93 -20.58 1.96
N SER A 153 -2.76 -21.65 2.75
CA SER A 153 -2.01 -21.58 4.00
C SER A 153 -0.55 -21.24 3.70
N ALA A 154 -0.02 -20.20 4.33
CA ALA A 154 1.39 -19.85 4.18
C ALA A 154 2.34 -20.93 4.72
N THR A 155 1.86 -21.78 5.64
CA THR A 155 2.70 -22.80 6.29
C THR A 155 2.92 -24.02 5.41
N ASP A 156 1.91 -24.46 4.65
CA ASP A 156 1.94 -25.74 3.94
C ASP A 156 1.34 -25.70 2.52
N GLY A 157 0.85 -24.53 2.07
CA GLY A 157 0.32 -24.33 0.73
C GLY A 157 -1.06 -24.95 0.53
N THR A 158 -1.71 -25.44 1.59
CA THR A 158 -3.05 -26.03 1.47
C THR A 158 -4.08 -24.99 1.08
N LEU A 159 -5.00 -25.35 0.18
CA LEU A 159 -6.12 -24.49 -0.20
C LEU A 159 -7.09 -24.35 0.97
N LEU A 160 -7.27 -23.11 1.45
CA LEU A 160 -8.18 -22.77 2.54
C LEU A 160 -9.59 -22.48 2.00
N TRP A 161 -9.66 -21.61 1.00
CA TRP A 161 -10.89 -21.28 0.29
C TRP A 161 -10.57 -20.77 -1.11
N LYS A 162 -11.60 -20.77 -1.95
CA LYS A 162 -11.61 -20.06 -3.23
C LYS A 162 -12.91 -19.30 -3.37
N PHE A 163 -12.83 -18.14 -4.01
CA PHE A 163 -13.97 -17.28 -4.26
C PHE A 163 -13.93 -16.83 -5.71
N ALA A 164 -14.99 -17.16 -6.45
CA ALA A 164 -15.16 -16.73 -7.83
C ALA A 164 -15.70 -15.30 -7.84
N THR A 165 -14.88 -14.34 -8.25
CA THR A 165 -15.31 -12.95 -8.44
C THR A 165 -16.19 -12.82 -9.67
N VAL A 166 -15.94 -13.66 -10.68
CA VAL A 166 -16.80 -13.90 -11.83
C VAL A 166 -17.15 -15.40 -11.85
N PRO A 167 -18.40 -15.78 -11.53
CA PRO A 167 -18.83 -17.17 -11.58
C PRO A 167 -18.99 -17.61 -13.03
N ALA A 168 -18.71 -18.90 -13.30
CA ALA A 168 -19.03 -19.49 -14.60
C ALA A 168 -20.53 -19.37 -14.88
N THR A 169 -20.91 -18.73 -15.99
CA THR A 169 -22.32 -18.64 -16.41
C THR A 169 -22.66 -19.73 -17.42
N SER A 170 -23.89 -20.25 -17.35
CA SER A 170 -24.35 -21.36 -18.20
C SER A 170 -24.98 -20.91 -19.52
N ASP A 171 -24.99 -19.62 -19.84
CA ASP A 171 -25.70 -19.06 -21.00
C ASP A 171 -24.69 -18.63 -22.08
N ASP A 172 -24.61 -19.48 -23.10
CA ASP A 172 -23.65 -19.53 -24.21
C ASP A 172 -24.24 -18.79 -25.42
N SER A 173 -23.79 -17.57 -25.68
CA SER A 173 -24.04 -16.93 -26.97
C SER A 173 -22.85 -16.05 -27.38
N GLU A 174 -22.43 -16.19 -28.64
CA GLU A 174 -21.33 -15.43 -29.30
C GLU A 174 -21.36 -13.91 -29.12
N GLU A 175 -22.51 -13.32 -28.77
CA GLU A 175 -22.63 -11.88 -28.49
C GLU A 175 -22.16 -11.50 -27.07
N HIS A 176 -22.09 -12.45 -26.14
CA HIS A 176 -21.52 -12.33 -24.80
C HIS A 176 -20.05 -12.76 -24.75
N ASP A 177 -19.56 -13.51 -25.74
CA ASP A 177 -18.21 -14.13 -25.83
C ASP A 177 -17.01 -13.17 -25.95
N TYR A 178 -17.18 -11.89 -25.64
CA TYR A 178 -16.11 -10.89 -25.65
C TYR A 178 -16.09 -10.09 -24.35
N VAL A 179 -15.83 -10.76 -23.22
CA VAL A 179 -15.19 -10.07 -22.10
C VAL A 179 -13.69 -10.01 -22.38
N SER A 180 -13.31 -9.21 -23.40
CA SER A 180 -11.91 -9.05 -23.79
C SER A 180 -11.19 -8.15 -22.78
N GLY A 181 -10.72 -8.70 -21.67
CA GLY A 181 -9.88 -7.96 -20.72
C GLY A 181 -10.48 -7.82 -19.33
N LEU A 182 -10.82 -8.96 -18.70
CA LEU A 182 -10.84 -9.01 -17.24
C LEU A 182 -9.41 -8.74 -16.77
N VAL A 183 -9.18 -7.56 -16.20
CA VAL A 183 -7.94 -7.23 -15.50
C VAL A 183 -8.33 -7.00 -14.07
N ASP A 184 -7.90 -7.90 -13.18
CA ASP A 184 -7.79 -7.59 -11.76
C ASP A 184 -6.92 -6.35 -11.64
N ALA A 185 -7.54 -5.22 -11.32
CA ALA A 185 -6.88 -3.94 -11.44
C ALA A 185 -6.10 -3.60 -10.19
N GLU A 186 -6.74 -3.78 -9.03
CA GLU A 186 -6.22 -3.40 -7.73
C GLU A 186 -6.78 -4.34 -6.66
N ILE A 187 -5.92 -4.77 -5.74
CA ILE A 187 -6.29 -5.60 -4.60
C ILE A 187 -5.66 -5.05 -3.32
N ALA A 188 -6.33 -5.29 -2.21
CA ALA A 188 -5.83 -4.95 -0.89
C ALA A 188 -6.34 -5.96 0.15
N ALA A 189 -5.58 -6.21 1.20
CA ALA A 189 -5.99 -7.09 2.28
C ALA A 189 -5.54 -6.48 3.62
N ASP A 190 -6.29 -6.71 4.68
CA ASP A 190 -5.80 -6.62 6.06
C ASP A 190 -5.75 -8.00 6.73
N GLN A 191 -5.83 -8.05 8.06
CA GLN A 191 -5.87 -9.32 8.81
C GLN A 191 -7.20 -10.08 8.70
N ASN A 192 -8.31 -9.42 8.31
CA ASN A 192 -9.66 -9.97 8.33
C ASN A 192 -10.38 -9.91 6.98
N VAL A 193 -10.05 -8.94 6.12
CA VAL A 193 -10.76 -8.64 4.89
C VAL A 193 -9.79 -8.57 3.73
N PHE A 194 -10.17 -9.19 2.63
CA PHE A 194 -9.58 -8.99 1.32
C PHE A 194 -10.56 -8.22 0.43
N VAL A 195 -10.08 -7.19 -0.25
CA VAL A 195 -10.86 -6.42 -1.21
C VAL A 195 -10.23 -6.56 -2.58
N ALA A 196 -11.04 -6.96 -3.55
CA ALA A 196 -10.65 -7.04 -4.95
C ALA A 196 -11.52 -6.13 -5.80
N THR A 197 -10.89 -5.29 -6.63
CA THR A 197 -11.57 -4.56 -7.69
C THR A 197 -11.67 -5.41 -8.94
N VAL A 198 -12.90 -5.61 -9.38
CA VAL A 198 -13.25 -6.38 -10.57
C VAL A 198 -13.71 -5.42 -11.64
N ARG A 199 -13.19 -5.61 -12.86
CA ARG A 199 -13.63 -4.89 -14.05
C ARG A 199 -14.34 -5.87 -14.96
N GLN A 200 -15.61 -5.62 -15.25
CA GLN A 200 -16.41 -6.43 -16.14
C GLN A 200 -16.70 -5.63 -17.42
N LEU A 201 -16.06 -6.01 -18.52
CA LEU A 201 -16.35 -5.44 -19.83
C LEU A 201 -17.64 -6.05 -20.37
N THR A 202 -18.74 -5.30 -20.39
CA THR A 202 -19.97 -5.76 -21.04
C THR A 202 -19.92 -5.48 -22.54
N SER A 203 -19.97 -6.51 -23.36
CA SER A 203 -20.11 -6.39 -24.82
C SER A 203 -21.51 -5.87 -25.15
N SER A 204 -21.69 -4.56 -25.26
CA SER A 204 -22.74 -4.06 -26.12
C SER A 204 -22.31 -2.79 -26.83
N SER A 205 -22.68 -2.71 -28.10
CA SER A 205 -22.52 -1.62 -29.06
C SER A 205 -23.15 -0.28 -28.63
N GLY A 206 -23.42 -0.09 -27.34
CA GLY A 206 -24.12 1.02 -26.72
C GLY A 206 -23.25 1.94 -25.86
N GLY A 207 -21.94 2.08 -26.12
CA GLY A 207 -21.13 3.16 -25.55
C GLY A 207 -21.06 3.27 -24.02
N GLN A 208 -21.51 2.26 -23.27
CA GLN A 208 -21.26 2.14 -21.85
C GLN A 208 -19.91 1.43 -21.68
N GLY A 209 -19.02 2.00 -20.87
CA GLY A 209 -17.72 1.38 -20.56
C GLY A 209 -17.88 0.17 -19.63
N PRO A 210 -16.76 -0.42 -19.15
CA PRO A 210 -16.81 -1.54 -18.22
C PRO A 210 -17.54 -1.20 -16.91
N ASP A 211 -18.31 -2.16 -16.40
CA ASP A 211 -18.78 -2.12 -15.02
C ASP A 211 -17.59 -2.36 -14.09
N VAL A 212 -17.29 -1.39 -13.22
CA VAL A 212 -16.24 -1.50 -12.20
C VAL A 212 -16.91 -1.65 -10.85
N PHE A 213 -16.50 -2.62 -10.06
CA PHE A 213 -16.96 -2.76 -8.68
C PHE A 213 -15.87 -3.39 -7.83
N SER A 214 -15.96 -3.22 -6.51
CA SER A 214 -15.13 -3.96 -5.57
C SER A 214 -15.96 -4.89 -4.71
N ILE A 215 -15.36 -6.03 -4.37
CA ILE A 215 -15.93 -7.04 -3.48
C ILE A 215 -15.06 -7.11 -2.23
N GLY A 216 -15.67 -7.02 -1.05
CA GLY A 216 -15.03 -7.38 0.21
C GLY A 216 -15.29 -8.84 0.54
N ILE A 217 -14.23 -9.56 0.89
CA ILE A 217 -14.22 -10.99 1.17
C ILE A 217 -13.66 -11.19 2.58
N ASP A 218 -14.36 -11.98 3.40
CA ASP A 218 -13.86 -12.42 4.70
C ASP A 218 -12.68 -13.38 4.50
N LEU A 219 -11.51 -13.02 5.04
CA LEU A 219 -10.29 -13.81 4.90
C LEU A 219 -10.33 -15.14 5.61
N GLU A 220 -11.15 -15.29 6.66
CA GLU A 220 -11.27 -16.55 7.38
C GLU A 220 -12.07 -17.56 6.55
N SER A 221 -13.24 -17.16 6.04
CA SER A 221 -14.17 -18.07 5.37
C SER A 221 -14.14 -18.05 3.85
N GLY A 222 -13.55 -17.02 3.24
CA GLY A 222 -13.63 -16.77 1.79
C GLY A 222 -15.02 -16.37 1.33
N THR A 223 -15.88 -15.84 2.21
CA THR A 223 -17.25 -15.43 1.87
C THR A 223 -17.33 -13.95 1.50
N GLU A 224 -18.20 -13.59 0.56
CA GLU A 224 -18.50 -12.20 0.23
C GLU A 224 -19.17 -11.51 1.44
N LEU A 225 -18.56 -10.42 1.90
CA LEU A 225 -19.09 -9.54 2.93
C LEU A 225 -19.98 -8.46 2.31
N TRP A 226 -19.51 -7.86 1.21
CA TRP A 226 -20.17 -6.76 0.53
C TRP A 226 -19.67 -6.60 -0.90
N ARG A 227 -20.43 -5.83 -1.67
CA ARG A 227 -20.10 -5.40 -3.02
C ARG A 227 -20.50 -3.95 -3.22
N VAL A 228 -19.57 -3.14 -3.71
CA VAL A 228 -19.79 -1.71 -3.98
C VAL A 228 -19.49 -1.44 -5.44
N GLY A 229 -20.52 -0.96 -6.15
CA GLY A 229 -20.41 -0.53 -7.54
C GLY A 229 -19.62 0.77 -7.66
N ASP A 230 -18.98 0.95 -8.82
CA ASP A 230 -18.21 2.13 -9.21
C ASP A 230 -17.07 2.48 -8.24
N PHE A 231 -16.61 1.51 -7.44
CA PHE A 231 -15.50 1.68 -6.50
C PHE A 231 -14.30 0.84 -6.92
N ALA A 232 -13.14 1.47 -7.03
CA ALA A 232 -11.84 0.79 -7.15
C ALA A 232 -11.03 1.00 -5.86
N VAL A 233 -10.53 -0.10 -5.29
CA VAL A 233 -9.74 -0.09 -4.06
C VAL A 233 -8.31 0.30 -4.36
N TYR A 234 -7.79 1.30 -3.66
CA TYR A 234 -6.39 1.67 -3.72
C TYR A 234 -5.57 0.85 -2.71
N GLN A 235 -6.03 0.81 -1.46
CA GLN A 235 -5.31 0.20 -0.35
C GLN A 235 -6.25 -0.04 0.84
N ILE A 236 -5.99 -1.05 1.65
CA ILE A 236 -6.54 -1.15 3.01
C ILE A 236 -5.42 -0.73 3.97
N ALA A 237 -5.79 0.02 5.01
CA ALA A 237 -4.89 0.29 6.10
C ALA A 237 -5.67 0.45 7.40
N GLY A 238 -5.37 -0.40 8.38
CA GLY A 238 -6.14 -0.46 9.61
C GLY A 238 -7.63 -0.69 9.33
N ALA A 239 -8.49 0.17 9.86
CA ALA A 239 -9.94 0.03 9.74
C ALA A 239 -10.54 0.74 8.50
N VAL A 240 -9.75 1.01 7.46
CA VAL A 240 -10.20 1.78 6.30
C VAL A 240 -9.74 1.14 4.98
N ALA A 241 -10.68 0.95 4.07
CA ALA A 241 -10.42 0.70 2.66
C ALA A 241 -10.47 2.04 1.90
N TYR A 242 -9.32 2.50 1.44
CA TYR A 242 -9.17 3.71 0.63
C TYR A 242 -9.32 3.35 -0.84
N GLY A 243 -9.99 4.20 -1.61
CA GLY A 243 -10.21 3.99 -3.03
C GLY A 243 -10.94 5.15 -3.67
N VAL A 244 -11.37 4.97 -4.91
CA VAL A 244 -12.02 6.03 -5.69
C VAL A 244 -13.40 5.57 -6.17
N LEU A 245 -14.37 6.48 -6.08
CA LEU A 245 -15.70 6.32 -6.67
C LEU A 245 -15.76 7.00 -8.03
N PHE A 246 -16.35 6.36 -9.03
CA PHE A 246 -16.51 6.91 -10.38
C PHE A 246 -17.98 7.27 -10.66
N ASP A 247 -18.21 8.43 -11.27
CA ASP A 247 -19.55 8.82 -11.76
C ASP A 247 -19.70 8.53 -13.26
N THR A 248 -18.58 8.44 -14.00
CA THR A 248 -18.57 8.07 -15.43
C THR A 248 -17.36 7.19 -15.75
N VAL A 249 -17.60 6.25 -16.67
CA VAL A 249 -16.79 5.07 -16.96
C VAL A 249 -15.50 5.39 -17.72
N ASP A 250 -14.62 6.21 -17.17
CA ASP A 250 -13.24 6.36 -17.66
C ASP A 250 -12.27 5.57 -16.78
N GLU A 251 -12.25 4.27 -17.02
CA GLU A 251 -11.50 3.23 -16.30
C GLU A 251 -9.96 3.37 -16.31
N TYR A 252 -9.42 4.25 -17.16
CA TYR A 252 -7.98 4.55 -17.23
C TYR A 252 -7.60 5.79 -16.43
N ASN A 253 -8.58 6.46 -15.83
CA ASN A 253 -8.41 7.74 -15.19
C ASN A 253 -8.80 7.65 -13.71
N LEU A 254 -7.99 6.94 -12.90
CA LEU A 254 -8.08 6.97 -11.42
C LEU A 254 -8.02 8.40 -10.87
N SER A 255 -7.44 9.33 -11.63
CA SER A 255 -7.43 10.77 -11.36
C SER A 255 -8.75 11.50 -11.61
N GLY A 256 -9.74 10.87 -12.23
CA GLY A 256 -11.09 11.42 -12.44
C GLY A 256 -12.11 10.98 -11.39
N GLY A 257 -11.77 9.99 -10.56
CA GLY A 257 -12.64 9.51 -9.48
C GLY A 257 -12.67 10.46 -8.27
N ILE A 258 -13.64 10.23 -7.39
CA ILE A 258 -13.79 10.90 -6.11
C ILE A 258 -13.13 10.03 -5.02
N PRO A 259 -12.03 10.50 -4.38
CA PRO A 259 -11.43 9.78 -3.26
C PRO A 259 -12.45 9.48 -2.16
N THR A 260 -12.45 8.24 -1.70
CA THR A 260 -13.46 7.66 -0.82
C THR A 260 -12.81 6.68 0.14
N ALA A 261 -13.27 6.69 1.39
CA ALA A 261 -12.94 5.68 2.39
C ALA A 261 -14.19 4.86 2.73
N LEU A 262 -14.03 3.55 2.72
CA LEU A 262 -15.04 2.60 3.15
C LEU A 262 -14.57 1.85 4.41
N ASP A 263 -15.52 1.39 5.21
CA ASP A 263 -15.27 0.38 6.23
C ASP A 263 -15.02 -0.96 5.52
N PRO A 264 -13.83 -1.58 5.65
CA PRO A 264 -13.50 -2.81 4.95
C PRO A 264 -14.39 -3.98 5.38
N ALA A 265 -14.97 -4.00 6.59
CA ALA A 265 -15.82 -5.10 7.03
C ALA A 265 -17.24 -5.03 6.45
N THR A 266 -17.72 -3.82 6.13
CA THR A 266 -19.14 -3.59 5.78
C THR A 266 -19.36 -2.97 4.41
N GLY A 267 -18.33 -2.41 3.78
CA GLY A 267 -18.41 -1.66 2.53
C GLY A 267 -19.13 -0.32 2.68
N THR A 268 -19.42 0.10 3.91
CA THR A 268 -20.13 1.37 4.17
C THR A 268 -19.16 2.55 4.03
N SER A 269 -19.62 3.64 3.41
CA SER A 269 -18.79 4.85 3.30
C SER A 269 -18.55 5.46 4.68
N ILE A 270 -17.27 5.64 5.02
CA ILE A 270 -16.82 6.40 6.19
C ILE A 270 -16.83 7.88 5.81
N TRP A 271 -16.22 8.20 4.66
CA TRP A 271 -16.21 9.53 4.08
C TRP A 271 -15.99 9.43 2.57
N GLN A 272 -16.37 10.50 1.89
CA GLN A 272 -16.21 10.69 0.46
C GLN A 272 -15.92 12.17 0.24
N LEU A 273 -14.95 12.49 -0.63
CA LEU A 273 -14.72 13.87 -1.03
C LEU A 273 -15.84 14.40 -1.93
N THR A 274 -15.88 15.71 -2.11
CA THR A 274 -16.86 16.32 -3.01
C THR A 274 -16.42 16.22 -4.47
N GLU A 275 -17.37 16.37 -5.40
CA GLU A 275 -17.07 16.44 -6.83
C GLU A 275 -16.14 17.61 -7.19
N ALA A 276 -16.18 18.72 -6.42
CA ALA A 276 -15.25 19.84 -6.59
C ALA A 276 -13.79 19.48 -6.26
N GLU A 277 -13.58 18.35 -5.57
CA GLU A 277 -12.28 17.78 -5.22
C GLU A 277 -11.93 16.58 -6.13
N SER A 278 -12.73 16.34 -7.19
CA SER A 278 -12.33 15.47 -8.29
C SER A 278 -11.01 15.97 -8.91
N GLY A 279 -10.09 15.06 -9.18
CA GLY A 279 -8.70 15.42 -9.56
C GLY A 279 -7.68 15.25 -8.44
N LEU A 280 -8.08 14.97 -7.20
CA LEU A 280 -7.17 14.50 -6.16
C LEU A 280 -6.97 12.98 -6.28
N VAL A 281 -5.73 12.53 -6.07
CA VAL A 281 -5.35 11.12 -6.02
C VAL A 281 -4.63 10.80 -4.73
N TYR A 282 -4.74 9.55 -4.26
CA TYR A 282 -3.96 9.07 -3.13
C TYR A 282 -2.47 9.11 -3.46
N ALA A 283 -1.73 9.91 -2.70
CA ALA A 283 -0.27 9.89 -2.69
C ALA A 283 0.25 8.82 -1.72
N ALA A 284 -0.46 8.60 -0.62
CA ALA A 284 -0.25 7.51 0.33
C ALA A 284 -1.46 7.35 1.25
N ALA A 285 -1.65 6.15 1.80
CA ALA A 285 -2.65 5.88 2.81
C ALA A 285 -2.05 5.04 3.94
N GLY A 286 -2.55 5.23 5.16
CA GLY A 286 -2.19 4.47 6.36
C GLY A 286 -3.36 4.40 7.34
N PRO A 287 -3.21 3.68 8.47
CA PRO A 287 -4.31 3.51 9.44
C PRO A 287 -4.79 4.82 10.05
N ASP A 288 -3.92 5.83 10.10
CA ASP A 288 -4.22 7.14 10.69
C ASP A 288 -4.87 8.12 9.69
N GLY A 289 -4.78 7.84 8.39
CA GLY A 289 -5.28 8.72 7.35
C GLY A 289 -4.57 8.59 6.01
N ALA A 290 -4.91 9.50 5.09
CA ALA A 290 -4.40 9.55 3.74
C ALA A 290 -3.79 10.91 3.41
N LEU A 291 -2.71 10.87 2.63
CA LEU A 291 -2.13 12.01 1.94
C LEU A 291 -2.62 11.99 0.50
N MET A 292 -3.15 13.11 0.03
CA MET A 292 -3.65 13.28 -1.32
C MET A 292 -2.93 14.41 -2.04
N ALA A 293 -2.82 14.25 -3.35
CA ALA A 293 -2.17 15.20 -4.23
C ALA A 293 -3.02 15.43 -5.49
N PRO A 294 -2.94 16.61 -6.13
CA PRO A 294 -3.53 16.81 -7.44
C PRO A 294 -2.92 15.88 -8.49
N ALA A 295 -3.77 15.30 -9.32
CA ALA A 295 -3.39 14.43 -10.42
C ALA A 295 -2.45 15.14 -11.41
N GLY A 296 -1.28 14.56 -11.65
CA GLY A 296 -0.36 15.02 -12.69
C GLY A 296 0.33 16.37 -12.44
N VAL A 297 0.17 17.00 -11.27
CA VAL A 297 0.78 18.30 -10.95
C VAL A 297 1.72 18.21 -9.75
N SER A 298 3.02 18.44 -9.98
CA SER A 298 4.00 18.59 -8.90
C SER A 298 4.02 20.03 -8.36
N GLY A 299 3.97 20.20 -7.04
CA GLY A 299 4.19 21.49 -6.38
C GLY A 299 2.93 22.18 -5.81
N GLU A 300 1.75 21.67 -6.14
CA GLU A 300 0.47 22.09 -5.55
C GLU A 300 0.34 21.65 -4.08
N PRO A 301 -0.53 22.30 -3.28
CA PRO A 301 -0.73 21.91 -1.89
C PRO A 301 -1.25 20.48 -1.79
N LEU A 302 -0.59 19.71 -0.94
CA LEU A 302 -1.07 18.39 -0.53
C LEU A 302 -2.25 18.55 0.41
N THR A 303 -3.16 17.58 0.42
CA THR A 303 -4.28 17.51 1.36
C THR A 303 -4.10 16.30 2.26
N LEU A 304 -4.26 16.49 3.56
CA LEU A 304 -4.15 15.41 4.53
C LEU A 304 -5.50 15.18 5.19
N ILE A 305 -5.96 13.94 5.18
CA ILE A 305 -7.26 13.57 5.75
C ILE A 305 -7.05 12.43 6.72
N SER A 306 -7.59 12.56 7.92
CA SER A 306 -7.60 11.47 8.91
C SER A 306 -8.42 10.28 8.42
N ALA A 307 -8.20 9.10 9.00
CA ALA A 307 -8.99 7.90 8.71
C ALA A 307 -10.52 8.13 8.84
N GLY A 308 -10.93 8.99 9.77
CA GLY A 308 -12.33 9.37 9.99
C GLY A 308 -12.86 10.51 9.10
N GLY A 309 -12.09 10.99 8.12
CA GLY A 309 -12.56 11.98 7.14
C GLY A 309 -12.42 13.44 7.55
N THR A 310 -11.76 13.73 8.68
CA THR A 310 -11.43 15.11 9.06
C THR A 310 -10.25 15.61 8.23
N ASP A 311 -10.44 16.74 7.54
CA ASP A 311 -9.37 17.50 6.89
C ASP A 311 -8.41 18.04 7.96
N LEU A 312 -7.14 17.63 7.87
CA LEU A 312 -6.06 18.03 8.76
C LEU A 312 -5.25 19.21 8.18
N GLY A 313 -5.67 19.72 7.03
CA GLY A 313 -5.04 20.80 6.30
C GLY A 313 -3.86 20.33 5.45
N SER A 314 -3.26 21.30 4.78
CA SER A 314 -2.08 21.04 3.95
C SER A 314 -0.80 20.99 4.79
N PRO A 315 0.06 19.97 4.62
CA PRO A 315 1.40 19.98 5.22
C PRO A 315 2.34 21.02 4.59
N GLY A 316 1.87 21.81 3.61
CA GLY A 316 2.59 22.92 2.98
C GLY A 316 2.53 22.87 1.45
N THR A 317 2.97 23.96 0.81
CA THR A 317 3.12 24.06 -0.65
C THR A 317 4.55 23.71 -1.09
N ASN A 318 4.71 23.19 -2.30
CA ASN A 318 6.01 22.85 -2.91
C ASN A 318 6.84 21.74 -2.23
N ALA A 319 6.23 20.80 -1.51
CA ALA A 319 6.97 19.62 -1.05
C ALA A 319 7.06 18.56 -2.17
N MET A 320 8.22 17.96 -2.38
CA MET A 320 8.32 16.66 -3.05
C MET A 320 8.06 15.58 -2.00
N TRP A 321 7.06 14.72 -2.20
CA TRP A 321 6.80 13.60 -1.31
C TRP A 321 7.34 12.30 -1.89
N ARG A 322 7.84 11.44 -1.01
CA ARG A 322 8.13 10.04 -1.34
C ARG A 322 7.60 9.19 -0.20
N CYS A 323 6.48 8.55 -0.46
CA CYS A 323 5.77 7.69 0.48
C CYS A 323 5.80 6.26 -0.09
N PRO A 324 5.96 5.23 0.75
CA PRO A 324 5.72 3.87 0.31
C PRO A 324 4.21 3.63 0.21
N GLN A 325 3.82 2.52 -0.42
CA GLN A 325 2.60 1.83 -0.03
C GLN A 325 2.78 1.39 1.43
N VAL A 326 1.88 1.79 2.32
CA VAL A 326 2.02 1.50 3.76
C VAL A 326 1.36 0.13 4.03
N PRO A 327 1.99 -0.79 4.76
CA PRO A 327 1.33 -2.02 5.18
C PRO A 327 0.22 -1.75 6.21
N ASP A 328 -0.69 -2.69 6.42
CA ASP A 328 -1.86 -2.52 7.30
C ASP A 328 -1.54 -2.16 8.74
N SER A 329 -0.39 -2.58 9.25
CA SER A 329 0.05 -2.35 10.64
C SER A 329 0.94 -1.12 10.81
N GLY A 330 1.20 -0.37 9.74
CA GLY A 330 2.06 0.79 9.77
C GLY A 330 1.38 2.06 10.28
N ARG A 331 2.03 3.18 10.01
CA ARG A 331 1.42 4.52 10.09
C ARG A 331 1.68 5.26 8.80
N LEU A 332 0.85 6.25 8.51
CA LEU A 332 1.14 7.12 7.37
C LEU A 332 2.46 7.85 7.64
N ALA A 333 3.48 7.56 6.83
CA ALA A 333 4.75 8.29 6.88
C ALA A 333 5.32 8.54 5.49
N CYS A 334 5.79 9.75 5.26
CA CYS A 334 6.35 10.19 3.99
C CYS A 334 7.62 11.01 4.22
N THR A 335 8.61 10.90 3.35
CA THR A 335 9.66 11.92 3.31
C THR A 335 9.16 13.13 2.52
N LEU A 336 9.25 14.31 3.13
CA LEU A 336 9.05 15.61 2.48
C LEU A 336 10.41 16.20 2.12
N GLY A 337 10.63 16.44 0.83
CA GLY A 337 11.72 17.26 0.30
C GLY A 337 11.20 18.65 -0.07
N TYR A 338 12.06 19.66 0.01
CA TYR A 338 11.72 21.04 -0.32
C TYR A 338 12.45 21.51 -1.60
N PRO A 339 11.94 22.55 -2.30
CA PRO A 339 12.53 23.01 -3.57
C PRO A 339 13.90 23.65 -3.36
N ASP A 340 14.13 24.26 -2.19
CA ASP A 340 15.44 24.74 -1.81
C ASP A 340 16.44 23.58 -1.78
N PRO A 341 17.47 23.59 -2.65
CA PRO A 341 18.42 22.50 -2.72
C PRO A 341 19.27 22.33 -1.45
N TYR A 342 19.26 23.31 -0.55
CA TYR A 342 19.98 23.30 0.72
C TYR A 342 19.09 22.94 1.91
N ALA A 343 17.78 22.85 1.73
CA ALA A 343 16.86 22.44 2.78
C ALA A 343 16.93 20.91 2.98
N PRO A 344 17.10 20.43 4.23
CA PRO A 344 17.06 19.00 4.50
C PRO A 344 15.65 18.44 4.34
N SER A 345 15.56 17.16 3.97
CA SER A 345 14.28 16.45 3.98
C SER A 345 13.82 16.18 5.40
N ARG A 346 12.52 15.97 5.57
CA ARG A 346 11.84 15.70 6.84
C ARG A 346 10.88 14.53 6.69
N ILE A 347 10.45 13.95 7.80
CA ILE A 347 9.39 12.94 7.79
C ILE A 347 8.09 13.62 8.16
N LEU A 348 7.06 13.43 7.34
CA LEU A 348 5.67 13.72 7.65
C LEU A 348 5.05 12.47 8.24
N SER A 349 4.32 12.59 9.34
CA SER A 349 3.47 11.52 9.87
C SER A 349 2.20 12.08 10.50
N ILE A 350 1.21 11.21 10.68
CA ILE A 350 0.03 11.48 11.50
C ILE A 350 0.17 10.71 12.81
N ASN A 351 -0.17 11.35 13.93
CA ASN A 351 -0.27 10.69 15.23
C ASN A 351 -1.67 10.09 15.44
N GLU A 352 -1.78 9.22 16.43
CA GLU A 352 -3.06 8.61 16.83
C GLU A 352 -4.14 9.64 17.21
N ASP A 353 -3.74 10.82 17.68
CA ASP A 353 -4.64 11.94 18.01
C ASP A 353 -4.96 12.83 16.80
N ALA A 354 -4.67 12.36 15.58
CA ALA A 354 -4.81 13.07 14.31
C ALA A 354 -3.96 14.36 14.21
N THR A 355 -2.94 14.52 15.06
CA THR A 355 -2.00 15.63 14.90
C THR A 355 -0.99 15.35 13.80
N VAL A 356 -0.77 16.35 12.94
CA VAL A 356 0.22 16.28 11.86
C VAL A 356 1.59 16.65 12.40
N LEU A 357 2.55 15.73 12.25
CA LEU A 357 3.92 15.95 12.66
C LEU A 357 4.86 16.07 11.46
N THR A 358 5.85 16.95 11.61
CA THR A 358 7.02 16.97 10.76
C THR A 358 8.25 16.79 11.63
N SER A 359 9.12 15.84 11.29
CA SER A 359 10.24 15.43 12.12
C SER A 359 11.17 16.59 12.49
N GLU A 360 11.56 16.68 13.76
CA GLU A 360 12.50 17.69 14.27
C GLU A 360 13.95 17.40 13.88
N ALA A 361 14.31 16.13 13.70
CA ALA A 361 15.56 15.73 13.10
C ALA A 361 15.45 15.73 11.56
N PRO A 362 16.44 16.32 10.86
CA PRO A 362 16.51 16.23 9.40
C PRO A 362 16.91 14.82 8.97
N VAL A 363 16.39 14.39 7.83
CA VAL A 363 16.80 13.14 7.17
C VAL A 363 17.58 13.44 5.89
N PRO A 364 18.43 12.51 5.40
CA PRO A 364 19.15 12.68 4.14
C PRO A 364 18.20 13.00 2.99
N ARG A 365 18.61 13.91 2.10
CA ARG A 365 17.74 14.40 1.02
C ARG A 365 17.26 13.31 0.06
N ALA A 366 18.11 12.32 -0.20
CA ALA A 366 17.79 11.18 -1.06
C ALA A 366 17.05 10.05 -0.32
N ALA A 367 16.82 10.19 0.99
CA ALA A 367 16.09 9.19 1.75
C ALA A 367 14.63 9.11 1.27
N THR A 368 14.13 7.89 1.18
CA THR A 368 12.72 7.59 0.91
C THR A 368 12.20 6.71 2.02
N VAL A 369 10.99 6.95 2.51
CA VAL A 369 10.34 5.95 3.38
C VAL A 369 10.10 4.71 2.52
N SER A 370 10.64 3.56 2.93
CA SER A 370 10.49 2.29 2.20
C SER A 370 9.50 1.34 2.86
N TYR A 371 9.36 1.44 4.18
CA TYR A 371 8.43 0.65 4.97
C TYR A 371 8.12 1.38 6.27
N VAL A 372 6.96 1.11 6.86
CA VAL A 372 6.58 1.63 8.17
C VAL A 372 5.91 0.51 8.95
N ASP A 373 6.38 0.26 10.18
CA ASP A 373 5.64 -0.56 11.14
C ASP A 373 5.07 0.34 12.27
N ASP A 374 4.42 -0.29 13.24
CA ASP A 374 3.83 0.32 14.43
C ASP A 374 4.85 1.08 15.29
N THR A 375 6.14 0.74 15.19
CA THR A 375 7.21 1.26 16.05
C THR A 375 8.20 2.16 15.31
N TYR A 376 8.53 1.82 14.06
CA TYR A 376 9.65 2.37 13.31
C TYR A 376 9.24 2.77 11.89
N ILE A 377 9.85 3.88 11.44
CA ILE A 377 9.82 4.31 10.05
C ILE A 377 11.14 3.87 9.42
N TYR A 378 11.11 3.10 8.34
CA TYR A 378 12.31 2.63 7.66
C TYR A 378 12.61 3.53 6.46
N LEU A 379 13.76 4.20 6.53
CA LEU A 379 14.25 5.05 5.46
C LEU A 379 15.26 4.30 4.62
N THR A 380 15.13 4.37 3.31
CA THR A 380 16.09 3.84 2.35
C THR A 380 16.82 4.97 1.65
N THR A 381 18.13 4.81 1.51
CA THR A 381 18.98 5.66 0.67
C THR A 381 19.59 4.81 -0.43
N THR A 382 19.63 5.34 -1.64
CA THR A 382 20.30 4.71 -2.79
C THR A 382 21.66 5.36 -2.96
N SER A 383 22.69 4.54 -3.04
CA SER A 383 24.05 4.99 -3.37
C SER A 383 24.22 5.20 -4.88
N ASP A 384 25.31 5.88 -5.28
CA ASP A 384 25.62 6.10 -6.71
C ASP A 384 25.85 4.79 -7.49
N SER A 385 26.21 3.69 -6.81
CA SER A 385 26.31 2.35 -7.40
C SER A 385 24.95 1.66 -7.61
N GLY A 386 23.86 2.27 -7.15
CA GLY A 386 22.52 1.67 -7.17
C GLY A 386 22.21 0.79 -5.96
N ASP A 387 23.15 0.62 -5.03
CA ASP A 387 22.92 -0.19 -3.82
C ASP A 387 22.02 0.55 -2.83
N PHE A 388 21.06 -0.19 -2.28
CA PHE A 388 20.14 0.30 -1.26
C PHE A 388 20.72 0.07 0.14
N ASN A 389 20.59 1.09 0.99
CA ASN A 389 20.82 0.96 2.42
C ASN A 389 19.64 1.55 3.17
N SER A 390 19.02 0.75 4.03
CA SER A 390 17.95 1.19 4.91
C SER A 390 18.41 1.44 6.34
N TYR A 391 17.63 2.18 7.12
CA TYR A 391 17.77 2.29 8.58
C TYR A 391 16.42 2.72 9.18
N ALA A 392 16.18 2.32 10.42
CA ALA A 392 15.00 2.72 11.19
C ALA A 392 15.20 4.07 11.89
N VAL A 393 14.10 4.82 11.96
CA VAL A 393 13.97 6.08 12.71
C VAL A 393 12.64 6.11 13.48
N ASP A 394 12.54 6.99 14.49
CA ASP A 394 11.24 7.36 15.08
C ASP A 394 10.54 8.47 14.28
N VAL A 395 9.34 8.85 14.74
CA VAL A 395 8.51 9.94 14.19
C VAL A 395 9.19 11.31 14.26
N HIS A 396 10.15 11.49 15.17
CA HIS A 396 10.95 12.70 15.31
C HIS A 396 12.17 12.70 14.37
N GLY A 397 12.37 11.61 13.63
CA GLY A 397 13.48 11.41 12.70
C GLY A 397 14.79 11.01 13.38
N ASN A 398 14.76 10.66 14.66
CA ASN A 398 15.93 10.14 15.36
C ASN A 398 16.31 8.79 14.77
N ARG A 399 17.60 8.61 14.48
CA ARG A 399 18.10 7.34 13.98
C ARG A 399 18.17 6.31 15.11
N LEU A 400 17.50 5.18 14.91
CA LEU A 400 17.35 4.12 15.93
C LEU A 400 18.01 2.80 15.53
N SER A 401 18.83 2.78 14.48
CA SER A 401 19.55 1.56 14.07
C SER A 401 20.79 1.85 13.23
N ARG A 402 21.65 0.85 13.12
CA ARG A 402 22.68 0.77 12.07
C ARG A 402 22.07 0.65 10.67
N ASN A 403 22.89 0.78 9.62
CA ASN A 403 22.40 0.56 8.26
C ASN A 403 22.11 -0.94 8.04
N PHE A 404 21.01 -1.22 7.36
CA PHE A 404 20.64 -2.52 6.81
C PHE A 404 21.18 -2.61 5.37
N PRO A 405 21.79 -3.73 4.98
CA PRO A 405 22.28 -3.93 3.61
C PRO A 405 21.12 -4.33 2.69
N GLY A 406 20.42 -3.34 2.15
CA GLY A 406 19.24 -3.50 1.28
C GLY A 406 18.13 -2.51 1.57
N LYS A 407 17.03 -2.61 0.81
CA LYS A 407 15.76 -1.90 1.01
C LYS A 407 14.85 -2.76 1.90
N VAL A 408 14.42 -2.27 3.05
CA VAL A 408 13.40 -2.95 3.88
C VAL A 408 12.07 -2.98 3.13
N VAL A 409 11.47 -4.18 3.05
CA VAL A 409 10.20 -4.44 2.34
C VAL A 409 9.14 -5.12 3.20
N ALA A 410 9.53 -5.77 4.29
CA ALA A 410 8.61 -6.34 5.28
C ALA A 410 9.28 -6.39 6.66
N THR A 411 8.49 -6.27 7.72
CA THR A 411 8.94 -6.48 9.10
C THR A 411 7.78 -6.94 9.96
N ASN A 412 8.11 -7.70 11.00
CA ASN A 412 7.20 -8.04 12.10
C ASN A 412 7.99 -7.97 13.41
N ALA A 413 7.43 -8.48 14.50
CA ALA A 413 8.09 -8.49 15.81
C ALA A 413 9.42 -9.28 15.84
N LYS A 414 9.61 -10.24 14.92
CA LYS A 414 10.75 -11.17 14.93
C LYS A 414 11.77 -10.92 13.81
N TYR A 415 11.37 -10.34 12.68
CA TYR A 415 12.22 -10.26 11.51
C TYR A 415 12.14 -8.91 10.81
N VAL A 416 13.26 -8.51 10.20
CA VAL A 416 13.35 -7.47 9.18
C VAL A 416 13.75 -8.11 7.86
N VAL A 417 12.94 -7.95 6.83
CA VAL A 417 13.16 -8.52 5.49
C VAL A 417 13.57 -7.40 4.54
N VAL A 418 14.67 -7.63 3.81
CA VAL A 418 15.25 -6.66 2.86
C VAL A 418 15.40 -7.25 1.46
N LEU A 419 15.20 -6.41 0.46
CA LEU A 419 15.65 -6.65 -0.91
C LEU A 419 17.03 -6.05 -1.11
N ARG A 420 17.95 -6.81 -1.69
CA ARG A 420 19.33 -6.36 -1.96
C ARG A 420 19.74 -6.72 -3.39
N ASN A 421 20.51 -5.84 -4.02
CA ASN A 421 21.25 -6.19 -5.23
C ASN A 421 22.41 -7.08 -4.82
N ASP A 422 22.47 -8.30 -5.36
CA ASP A 422 23.48 -9.27 -4.95
C ASP A 422 24.40 -9.66 -6.12
N SER A 423 25.65 -9.22 -5.99
CA SER A 423 26.71 -9.54 -6.94
C SER A 423 26.99 -11.04 -7.10
N GLN A 424 26.68 -11.86 -6.09
CA GLN A 424 26.90 -13.31 -6.14
C GLN A 424 25.99 -14.01 -7.15
N ILE A 425 24.84 -13.40 -7.47
CA ILE A 425 23.88 -13.87 -8.47
C ILE A 425 23.84 -12.93 -9.68
N GLY A 426 24.99 -12.36 -10.06
CA GLY A 426 25.12 -11.53 -11.25
C GLY A 426 24.53 -10.12 -11.11
N GLY A 427 24.34 -9.63 -9.88
CA GLY A 427 23.74 -8.32 -9.61
C GLY A 427 22.21 -8.32 -9.59
N SER A 428 21.60 -9.50 -9.57
CA SER A 428 20.14 -9.66 -9.46
C SER A 428 19.62 -9.34 -8.05
N VAL A 429 18.32 -9.08 -7.94
CA VAL A 429 17.65 -8.80 -6.67
C VAL A 429 17.44 -10.10 -5.89
N SER A 430 17.86 -10.10 -4.63
CA SER A 430 17.70 -11.21 -3.67
C SER A 430 16.99 -10.74 -2.39
N VAL A 431 16.47 -11.70 -1.63
CA VAL A 431 15.90 -11.48 -0.29
C VAL A 431 16.93 -11.86 0.77
N ALA A 432 17.02 -11.05 1.82
CA ALA A 432 17.64 -11.44 3.08
C ALA A 432 16.70 -11.12 4.24
N ALA A 433 16.63 -12.00 5.24
CA ALA A 433 15.90 -11.77 6.47
C ALA A 433 16.86 -11.76 7.67
N TYR A 434 16.67 -10.83 8.59
CA TYR A 434 17.45 -10.68 9.82
C TYR A 434 16.53 -10.80 11.02
N SER A 435 17.01 -11.41 12.11
CA SER A 435 16.24 -11.43 13.36
C SER A 435 16.25 -10.04 14.00
N ARG A 436 15.10 -9.60 14.49
CA ARG A 436 14.86 -8.33 15.19
C ARG A 436 14.88 -8.54 16.71
N THR A 437 15.51 -7.61 17.44
CA THR A 437 15.55 -7.58 18.91
C THR A 437 15.45 -6.17 19.45
#